data_AF-A0A7J4L7Z6-F1
#
_entry.id   AF-A0A7J4L7Z6-F1
#
_cell.length_a   1.000
_cell.length_b   1.000
_cell.length_c   1.000
_cell.angle_alpha   90.00
_cell.angle_beta   90.00
_cell.angle_gamma   90.00
#
_symmetry.space_group_name_H-M   'P 1'
#
loop_
_entity.id
_entity.type
_entity.pdbx_description
1 polymer ?
#
loop_
_entity_poly.entity_id
_entity_poly.type
_entity_poly.pdbx_seq_one_letter_code
_entity_poly.pdbx_strand_id
1 'polypeptide(L)'
;MLKRIFIVLSGEDEEKRPRSKKLLKELEHGNFNQKEYRIIVCGLSGFDLNPESTSSSKLARFLMMHGIRRENIILEEQSIDTLGNMVFSHEIVERLLKESSSVPEIILITEGFHMHRSKLIFQKVFADLVGKYSLVASFVKANSFNISSLFWKRKSLIIVEKLKRHMFLSGDVSEYLQKSIKVGKRYIFDFLLQDIILTDIDIFHLKSYDDFKNYLFSLPIYNKRYRASKKYDLTLSVYAKLIEGFRKS
;
A
#
# COMPACT_ATOMS: atom_id res chain seq x y z
N MET A 1 23.69 5.34 -14.11
CA MET A 1 23.12 3.97 -14.20
C MET A 1 22.21 3.81 -12.99
N LEU A 2 20.97 3.35 -13.18
CA LEU A 2 19.98 3.29 -12.10
C LEU A 2 20.39 2.18 -11.11
N LYS A 3 20.66 2.54 -9.86
CA LYS A 3 21.09 1.62 -8.81
C LYS A 3 19.96 1.28 -7.84
N ARG A 4 19.05 2.22 -7.58
CA ARG A 4 17.99 2.06 -6.58
C ARG A 4 16.65 2.60 -7.03
N ILE A 5 15.59 1.89 -6.66
CA ILE A 5 14.22 2.37 -6.76
C ILE A 5 13.62 2.35 -5.35
N PHE A 6 13.34 3.52 -4.80
CA PHE A 6 12.64 3.66 -3.53
C PHE A 6 11.13 3.66 -3.79
N ILE A 7 10.39 2.76 -3.16
CA ILE A 7 8.92 2.79 -3.12
C ILE A 7 8.54 3.29 -1.74
N VAL A 8 7.87 4.43 -1.65
CA VAL A 8 7.50 5.05 -0.38
C VAL A 8 6.00 5.14 -0.25
N LEU A 9 5.46 4.43 0.74
CA LEU A 9 4.02 4.44 1.02
C LEU A 9 3.67 5.65 1.86
N SER A 10 3.06 6.64 1.22
CA SER A 10 2.65 7.90 1.85
C SER A 10 1.31 7.78 2.59
N GLY A 11 0.94 8.83 3.30
CA GLY A 11 -0.25 8.99 4.12
C GLY A 11 -0.33 10.41 4.67
N GLU A 12 -1.06 10.59 5.77
CA GLU A 12 -1.30 11.93 6.32
C GLU A 12 -0.11 12.48 7.11
N ASP A 13 0.04 13.81 7.14
CA ASP A 13 1.04 14.57 7.91
C ASP A 13 2.52 14.24 7.61
N GLU A 14 2.88 14.07 6.34
CA GLU A 14 4.21 13.59 5.91
C GLU A 14 5.41 14.34 6.47
N GLU A 15 5.27 15.63 6.74
CA GLU A 15 6.30 16.48 7.34
C GLU A 15 6.66 16.03 8.77
N LYS A 16 5.71 15.40 9.47
CA LYS A 16 5.85 14.90 10.85
C LYS A 16 6.12 13.41 10.91
N ARG A 17 6.01 12.68 9.78
CA ARG A 17 6.07 11.22 9.76
C ARG A 17 7.51 10.68 9.80
N PRO A 18 7.78 9.66 10.63
CA PRO A 18 9.08 8.99 10.68
C PRO A 18 9.59 8.45 9.33
N ARG A 19 8.71 7.97 8.44
CA ARG A 19 9.10 7.41 7.12
C ARG A 19 9.82 8.41 6.22
N SER A 20 9.38 9.67 6.17
CA SER A 20 9.96 10.69 5.30
C SER A 20 11.39 11.01 5.71
N LYS A 21 11.61 11.15 7.02
CA LYS A 21 12.94 11.32 7.61
C LYS A 21 13.81 10.10 7.40
N LYS A 22 13.24 8.89 7.44
CA LYS A 22 13.97 7.65 7.17
C LYS A 22 14.43 7.58 5.71
N LEU A 23 13.59 7.94 4.73
CA LEU A 23 13.99 8.05 3.33
C LEU A 23 15.17 9.02 3.14
N LEU A 24 15.10 10.22 3.72
CA LEU A 24 16.19 11.20 3.61
C LEU A 24 17.50 10.63 4.15
N LYS A 25 17.47 9.95 5.31
CA LYS A 25 18.66 9.26 5.85
C LYS A 25 19.19 8.17 4.93
N GLU A 26 18.33 7.38 4.28
CA GLU A 26 18.79 6.34 3.33
C GLU A 26 19.47 6.96 2.11
N LEU A 27 18.96 8.11 1.63
CA LEU A 27 19.56 8.85 0.51
C LEU A 27 20.91 9.48 0.91
N GLU A 28 20.99 10.06 2.11
CA GLU A 28 22.22 10.64 2.67
C GLU A 28 23.33 9.59 2.85
N HIS A 29 23.03 8.47 3.52
CA HIS A 29 24.03 7.41 3.74
C HIS A 29 24.51 6.74 2.46
N GLY A 30 23.64 6.66 1.45
CA GLY A 30 23.97 6.01 0.19
C GLY A 30 24.82 6.86 -0.76
N ASN A 31 24.97 8.16 -0.49
CA ASN A 31 25.74 9.13 -1.28
C ASN A 31 25.47 9.01 -2.80
N PHE A 32 24.20 8.91 -3.18
CA PHE A 32 23.80 8.64 -4.56
C PHE A 32 23.91 9.89 -5.45
N ASN A 33 24.41 9.69 -6.66
CA ASN A 33 24.22 10.66 -7.73
C ASN A 33 22.76 10.66 -8.20
N GLN A 34 22.29 11.77 -8.74
CA GLN A 34 20.87 11.91 -9.16
C GLN A 34 20.44 10.92 -10.25
N LYS A 35 21.37 10.43 -11.06
CA LYS A 35 21.10 9.40 -12.08
C LYS A 35 21.03 7.98 -11.52
N GLU A 36 21.26 7.78 -10.23
CA GLU A 36 21.39 6.46 -9.60
C GLU A 36 20.15 6.03 -8.84
N TYR A 37 19.15 6.91 -8.65
CA TYR A 37 17.93 6.54 -7.95
C TYR A 37 16.67 7.15 -8.53
N ARG A 38 15.55 6.47 -8.26
CA ARG A 38 14.19 6.98 -8.43
C ARG A 38 13.41 6.76 -7.13
N ILE A 39 12.49 7.67 -6.84
CA ILE A 39 11.59 7.62 -5.68
C ILE A 39 10.17 7.62 -6.21
N ILE A 40 9.49 6.48 -6.08
CA ILE A 40 8.08 6.33 -6.33
C ILE A 40 7.34 6.65 -5.03
N VAL A 41 6.56 7.71 -5.05
CA VAL A 41 5.78 8.15 -3.89
C VAL A 41 4.33 7.74 -4.11
N CYS A 42 3.86 6.77 -3.32
CA CYS A 42 2.57 6.12 -3.51
C CYS A 42 1.51 6.67 -2.56
N GLY A 43 0.35 7.06 -3.10
CA GLY A 43 -0.85 7.35 -2.34
C GLY A 43 -1.67 8.51 -2.89
N LEU A 44 -2.98 8.32 -2.99
CA LEU A 44 -3.98 9.35 -3.21
C LEU A 44 -4.21 10.12 -1.91
N SER A 45 -5.22 9.83 -1.09
CA SER A 45 -5.39 10.43 0.24
C SER A 45 -6.20 9.50 1.16
N GLY A 46 -5.78 8.23 1.21
CA GLY A 46 -6.63 7.17 1.78
C GLY A 46 -7.90 7.03 0.94
N PHE A 47 -9.06 6.99 1.59
CA PHE A 47 -10.37 6.76 0.93
C PHE A 47 -11.04 8.01 0.37
N ASP A 48 -10.44 9.19 0.48
CA ASP A 48 -10.92 10.36 -0.24
C ASP A 48 -10.55 10.24 -1.72
N LEU A 49 -11.58 10.10 -2.57
CA LEU A 49 -11.43 9.92 -4.01
C LEU A 49 -11.21 11.22 -4.78
N ASN A 50 -11.51 12.37 -4.17
CA ASN A 50 -11.37 13.70 -4.78
C ASN A 50 -10.62 14.67 -3.86
N PRO A 51 -9.41 14.32 -3.38
CA PRO A 51 -8.70 15.19 -2.46
C PRO A 51 -8.18 16.44 -3.19
N GLU A 52 -8.16 17.58 -2.50
CA GLU A 52 -7.50 18.80 -3.01
C GLU A 52 -6.00 18.59 -3.25
N SER A 53 -5.37 17.72 -2.44
CA SER A 53 -3.96 17.34 -2.59
C SER A 53 -3.71 15.94 -2.07
N THR A 54 -3.02 15.15 -2.89
CA THR A 54 -2.66 13.77 -2.60
C THR A 54 -1.54 13.67 -1.55
N SER A 55 -1.56 12.64 -0.72
CA SER A 55 -0.47 12.20 0.16
C SER A 55 0.86 12.07 -0.59
N SER A 56 0.85 11.56 -1.83
CA SER A 56 2.05 11.50 -2.67
C SER A 56 2.55 12.88 -3.08
N SER A 57 1.68 13.81 -3.50
CA SER A 57 2.08 15.19 -3.83
C SER A 57 2.62 15.94 -2.60
N LYS A 58 2.04 15.72 -1.41
CA LYS A 58 2.53 16.29 -0.14
C LYS A 58 3.93 15.79 0.20
N LEU A 59 4.18 14.48 0.11
CA LEU A 59 5.51 13.92 0.36
C LEU A 59 6.51 14.37 -0.72
N ALA A 60 6.11 14.44 -1.99
CA ALA A 60 6.98 14.97 -3.04
C ALA A 60 7.41 16.42 -2.78
N ARG A 61 6.48 17.28 -2.33
CA ARG A 61 6.82 18.66 -1.93
C ARG A 61 7.82 18.68 -0.78
N PHE A 62 7.58 17.86 0.25
CA PHE A 62 8.50 17.72 1.37
C PHE A 62 9.91 17.30 0.90
N LEU A 63 10.02 16.31 0.02
CA LEU A 63 11.31 15.85 -0.51
C LEU A 63 12.02 16.94 -1.33
N MET A 64 11.29 17.69 -2.15
CA MET A 64 11.87 18.79 -2.92
C MET A 64 12.40 19.92 -2.03
N MET A 65 11.68 20.24 -0.94
CA MET A 65 12.15 21.20 0.07
C MET A 65 13.46 20.76 0.75
N HIS A 66 13.74 19.46 0.77
CA HIS A 66 14.97 18.87 1.31
C HIS A 66 16.02 18.57 0.23
N GLY A 67 15.93 19.23 -0.94
CA GLY A 67 16.96 19.18 -1.98
C GLY A 67 16.85 18.00 -2.95
N ILE A 68 15.82 17.16 -2.86
CA ILE A 68 15.60 16.09 -3.84
C ILE A 68 15.06 16.68 -5.15
N ARG A 69 15.73 16.38 -6.27
CA ARG A 69 15.29 16.88 -7.58
C ARG A 69 13.96 16.26 -8.00
N ARG A 70 13.10 17.08 -8.59
CA ARG A 70 11.79 16.66 -9.13
C ARG A 70 11.90 15.50 -10.12
N GLU A 71 12.96 15.46 -10.93
CA GLU A 71 13.24 14.40 -11.92
C GLU A 71 13.46 13.01 -11.29
N ASN A 72 13.83 12.96 -10.01
CA ASN A 72 14.01 11.72 -9.27
C ASN A 72 12.72 11.24 -8.60
N ILE A 73 11.65 12.05 -8.60
CA ILE A 73 10.39 11.76 -7.92
C ILE A 73 9.33 11.39 -8.95
N ILE A 74 8.67 10.26 -8.74
CA ILE A 74 7.54 9.79 -9.53
C ILE A 74 6.32 9.73 -8.61
N LEU A 75 5.26 10.42 -9.00
CA LEU A 75 4.00 10.40 -8.25
C LEU A 75 3.15 9.21 -8.70
N GLU A 76 2.74 8.39 -7.74
CA GLU A 76 1.72 7.37 -7.92
C GLU A 76 0.48 7.81 -7.11
N GLU A 77 -0.52 8.35 -7.81
CA GLU A 77 -1.69 9.03 -7.22
C GLU A 77 -2.99 8.24 -7.38
N GLN A 78 -2.90 6.93 -7.66
CA GLN A 78 -4.04 6.08 -7.99
C GLN A 78 -4.43 5.16 -6.84
N SER A 79 -3.47 4.78 -6.00
CA SER A 79 -3.65 3.94 -4.83
C SER A 79 -4.40 4.66 -3.70
N ILE A 80 -5.33 3.96 -3.07
CA ILE A 80 -6.02 4.40 -1.85
C ILE A 80 -5.69 3.50 -0.64
N ASP A 81 -5.02 2.38 -0.91
CA ASP A 81 -4.72 1.33 0.05
C ASP A 81 -3.37 0.66 -0.26
N THR A 82 -2.97 -0.30 0.58
CA THR A 82 -1.68 -0.98 0.45
C THR A 82 -1.61 -1.95 -0.74
N LEU A 83 -2.72 -2.56 -1.16
CA LEU A 83 -2.73 -3.42 -2.34
C LEU A 83 -2.55 -2.58 -3.61
N GLY A 84 -3.32 -1.51 -3.75
CA GLY A 84 -3.20 -0.53 -4.82
C GLY A 84 -1.80 0.06 -4.88
N ASN A 85 -1.22 0.45 -3.75
CA ASN A 85 0.17 0.93 -3.69
C ASN A 85 1.13 -0.04 -4.38
N MET A 86 1.00 -1.34 -4.14
CA MET A 86 1.88 -2.36 -4.75
C MET A 86 1.56 -2.57 -6.23
N VAL A 87 0.29 -2.66 -6.61
CA VAL A 87 -0.13 -2.88 -8.01
C VAL A 87 0.29 -1.71 -8.89
N PHE A 88 0.02 -0.46 -8.49
CA PHE A 88 0.37 0.69 -9.33
C PHE A 88 1.88 0.98 -9.33
N SER A 89 2.58 0.77 -8.21
CA SER A 89 4.04 0.93 -8.21
C SER A 89 4.75 -0.15 -9.02
N HIS A 90 4.18 -1.36 -9.14
CA HIS A 90 4.71 -2.42 -10.00
C HIS A 90 4.80 -1.97 -11.45
N GLU A 91 3.75 -1.36 -12.02
CA GLU A 91 3.78 -0.88 -13.42
C GLU A 91 4.85 0.19 -13.65
N ILE A 92 5.05 1.07 -12.66
CA ILE A 92 6.07 2.12 -12.70
C ILE A 92 7.46 1.48 -12.65
N VAL A 93 7.67 0.51 -11.74
CA VAL A 93 8.94 -0.22 -11.62
C VAL A 93 9.24 -0.98 -12.91
N GLU A 94 8.28 -1.71 -13.47
CA GLU A 94 8.50 -2.47 -14.71
C GLU A 94 8.95 -1.55 -15.85
N ARG A 95 8.35 -0.36 -15.96
CA ARG A 95 8.76 0.64 -16.95
C ARG A 95 10.21 1.11 -16.72
N LEU A 96 10.56 1.45 -15.48
CA LEU A 96 11.93 1.84 -15.13
C LEU A 96 12.96 0.74 -15.42
N LEU A 97 12.57 -0.52 -15.21
CA LEU A 97 13.43 -1.67 -15.48
C LEU A 97 13.63 -1.91 -16.98
N LYS A 98 12.58 -1.73 -17.79
CA LYS A 98 12.66 -1.81 -19.27
C LYS A 98 13.60 -0.76 -19.86
N GLU A 99 13.68 0.41 -19.22
CA GLU A 99 14.54 1.53 -19.64
C GLU A 99 15.96 1.47 -19.03
N SER A 100 16.19 0.58 -18.05
CA SER A 100 17.46 0.49 -17.32
C SER A 100 18.39 -0.55 -17.92
N SER A 101 19.66 -0.19 -18.08
CA SER A 101 20.75 -1.10 -18.44
C SER A 101 21.35 -1.84 -17.23
N SER A 102 20.77 -1.65 -16.03
CA SER A 102 21.20 -2.27 -14.78
C SER A 102 20.05 -2.86 -13.98
N VAL A 103 20.39 -3.75 -13.05
CA VAL A 103 19.47 -4.36 -12.09
C VAL A 103 19.51 -3.53 -10.79
N PRO A 104 18.54 -2.62 -10.57
CA PRO A 104 18.51 -1.84 -9.35
C PRO A 104 18.00 -2.66 -8.16
N GLU A 105 18.41 -2.24 -6.96
CA GLU A 105 17.76 -2.65 -5.73
C GLU A 105 16.42 -1.90 -5.56
N ILE A 106 15.36 -2.62 -5.22
CA ILE A 106 14.08 -2.02 -4.81
C ILE A 106 14.06 -1.89 -3.30
N ILE A 107 13.80 -0.68 -2.79
CA ILE A 107 13.73 -0.39 -1.37
C ILE A 107 12.33 0.08 -1.03
N LEU A 108 11.60 -0.74 -0.28
CA LEU A 108 10.28 -0.39 0.23
C LEU A 108 10.41 0.33 1.58
N ILE A 109 9.95 1.57 1.65
CA ILE A 109 9.93 2.40 2.86
C ILE A 109 8.50 2.66 3.29
N THR A 110 8.20 2.32 4.54
CA THR A 110 6.93 2.67 5.18
C THR A 110 7.07 2.74 6.70
N GLU A 111 5.97 3.05 7.38
CA GLU A 111 5.90 3.02 8.84
C GLU A 111 5.98 1.58 9.36
N GLY A 112 6.53 1.39 10.56
CA GLY A 112 6.77 0.09 11.17
C GLY A 112 5.52 -0.79 11.28
N PHE A 113 4.36 -0.17 11.53
CA PHE A 113 3.09 -0.91 11.62
C PHE A 113 2.54 -1.35 10.25
N HIS A 114 2.87 -0.65 9.14
CA HIS A 114 2.49 -1.09 7.80
C HIS A 114 3.42 -2.15 7.22
N MET A 115 4.67 -2.20 7.70
CA MET A 115 5.75 -2.95 7.04
C MET A 115 5.43 -4.44 6.86
N HIS A 116 4.81 -5.09 7.83
CA HIS A 116 4.51 -6.53 7.73
C HIS A 116 3.61 -6.84 6.52
N ARG A 117 2.48 -6.12 6.40
CA ARG A 117 1.57 -6.28 5.27
C ARG A 117 2.21 -5.86 3.96
N SER A 118 2.85 -4.70 3.94
CA SER A 118 3.45 -4.16 2.73
C SER A 118 4.49 -5.13 2.17
N LYS A 119 5.29 -5.77 3.04
CA LYS A 119 6.23 -6.83 2.65
C LYS A 119 5.53 -8.05 2.05
N LEU A 120 4.49 -8.57 2.69
CA LEU A 120 3.76 -9.76 2.19
C LEU A 120 3.12 -9.53 0.82
N ILE A 121 2.46 -8.38 0.64
CA ILE A 121 1.84 -8.02 -0.64
C ILE A 121 2.94 -7.78 -1.69
N PHE A 122 4.00 -7.05 -1.35
CA PHE A 122 5.14 -6.84 -2.25
C PHE A 122 5.69 -8.16 -2.77
N GLN A 123 5.98 -9.12 -1.88
CA GLN A 123 6.56 -10.41 -2.25
C GLN A 123 5.69 -11.20 -3.23
N LYS A 124 4.37 -11.00 -3.21
CA LYS A 124 3.44 -11.64 -4.14
C LYS A 124 3.30 -10.85 -5.45
N VAL A 125 3.07 -9.55 -5.36
CA VAL A 125 2.83 -8.67 -6.51
C VAL A 125 4.07 -8.52 -7.38
N PHE A 126 5.26 -8.42 -6.78
CA PHE A 126 6.54 -8.22 -7.47
C PHE A 126 7.29 -9.53 -7.77
N ALA A 127 6.70 -10.70 -7.50
CA ALA A 127 7.38 -11.99 -7.68
C ALA A 127 7.88 -12.19 -9.12
N ASP A 128 7.08 -11.77 -10.10
CA ASP A 128 7.40 -11.83 -11.52
C ASP A 128 8.58 -10.92 -11.88
N LEU A 129 8.62 -9.67 -11.40
CA LEU A 129 9.72 -8.75 -11.66
C LEU A 129 11.00 -9.19 -10.96
N VAL A 130 10.91 -9.66 -9.71
CA VAL A 130 12.05 -10.18 -8.96
C VAL A 130 12.68 -11.35 -9.70
N GLY A 131 11.88 -12.30 -10.19
CA GLY A 131 12.37 -13.42 -11.00
C GLY A 131 12.93 -12.99 -12.35
N LYS A 132 12.20 -12.15 -13.09
CA LYS A 132 12.56 -11.71 -14.46
C LYS A 132 13.83 -10.87 -14.52
N TYR A 133 14.03 -9.98 -13.54
CA TYR A 133 15.15 -9.03 -13.53
C TYR A 133 16.20 -9.32 -12.46
N SER A 134 16.06 -10.42 -11.69
CA SER A 134 16.96 -10.78 -10.57
C SER A 134 17.11 -9.66 -9.53
N LEU A 135 15.99 -9.01 -9.19
CA LEU A 135 15.98 -7.83 -8.33
C LEU A 135 16.28 -8.20 -6.88
N VAL A 136 17.02 -7.34 -6.21
CA VAL A 136 17.16 -7.36 -4.75
C VAL A 136 16.10 -6.45 -4.15
N ALA A 137 15.38 -6.94 -3.14
CA ALA A 137 14.36 -6.16 -2.43
C ALA A 137 14.74 -6.00 -0.95
N SER A 138 14.80 -4.75 -0.51
CA SER A 138 15.06 -4.36 0.88
C SER A 138 13.86 -3.67 1.51
N PHE A 139 13.68 -3.87 2.81
CA PHE A 139 12.51 -3.40 3.55
C PHE A 139 12.95 -2.52 4.72
N VAL A 140 12.72 -1.21 4.59
CA VAL A 140 13.17 -0.22 5.56
C VAL A 140 11.96 0.33 6.31
N LYS A 141 11.83 -0.07 7.58
CA LYS A 141 10.77 0.44 8.45
C LYS A 141 11.23 1.71 9.16
N ALA A 142 10.33 2.66 9.30
CA ALA A 142 10.54 3.76 10.23
C ALA A 142 10.31 3.29 11.67
N ASN A 143 10.99 3.91 12.64
CA ASN A 143 10.80 3.67 14.06
C ASN A 143 9.49 4.32 14.54
N SER A 144 8.34 3.79 14.10
CA SER A 144 7.06 4.01 14.76
C SER A 144 6.91 2.96 15.85
N PHE A 145 7.44 3.27 17.04
CA PHE A 145 7.14 2.47 18.23
C PHE A 145 5.67 2.69 18.57
N ASN A 146 4.86 1.63 18.55
CA ASN A 146 3.56 1.73 19.17
C ASN A 146 3.23 0.44 19.92
N ILE A 147 3.19 0.52 21.25
CA ILE A 147 2.62 -0.50 22.15
C ILE A 147 1.18 -0.84 21.71
N SER A 148 0.52 0.12 21.07
CA SER A 148 -0.75 -0.09 20.41
C SER A 148 -0.69 -1.08 19.25
N SER A 149 0.41 -1.28 18.53
CA SER A 149 0.49 -2.25 17.42
C SER A 149 0.31 -3.70 17.89
N LEU A 150 0.83 -4.07 19.06
CA LEU A 150 0.62 -5.41 19.65
C LEU A 150 -0.82 -5.58 20.14
N PHE A 151 -1.35 -4.55 20.80
CA PHE A 151 -2.72 -4.51 21.29
C PHE A 151 -3.75 -4.54 20.16
N TRP A 152 -3.53 -3.75 19.11
CA TRP A 152 -4.35 -3.68 17.92
C TRP A 152 -4.21 -4.94 17.08
N LYS A 153 -3.02 -5.54 16.95
CA LYS A 153 -2.86 -6.86 16.33
C LYS A 153 -3.67 -7.94 17.04
N ARG A 154 -3.70 -7.93 18.38
CA ARG A 154 -4.59 -8.84 19.14
C ARG A 154 -6.07 -8.52 18.91
N LYS A 155 -6.44 -7.24 18.92
CA LYS A 155 -7.83 -6.82 18.75
C LYS A 155 -8.35 -7.06 17.32
N SER A 156 -7.51 -6.85 16.31
CA SER A 156 -7.82 -7.12 14.91
C SER A 156 -7.93 -8.60 14.64
N LEU A 157 -7.06 -9.44 15.23
CA LEU A 157 -7.21 -10.90 15.19
C LEU A 157 -8.55 -11.33 15.80
N ILE A 158 -8.94 -10.77 16.95
CA ILE A 158 -10.26 -11.04 17.55
C ILE A 158 -11.39 -10.55 16.64
N ILE A 159 -11.25 -9.39 16.01
CA ILE A 159 -12.27 -8.85 15.11
C ILE A 159 -12.36 -9.67 13.83
N VAL A 160 -11.25 -10.10 13.23
CA VAL A 160 -11.20 -11.01 12.08
C VAL A 160 -11.81 -12.36 12.44
N GLU A 161 -11.46 -12.93 13.60
CA GLU A 161 -12.02 -14.19 14.09
C GLU A 161 -13.55 -14.08 14.26
N LYS A 162 -14.02 -12.97 14.85
CA LYS A 162 -15.45 -12.66 14.98
C LYS A 162 -16.11 -12.43 13.63
N LEU A 163 -15.47 -11.72 12.70
CA LEU A 163 -15.95 -11.50 11.33
C LEU A 163 -16.08 -12.81 10.56
N LYS A 164 -15.09 -13.69 10.65
CA LYS A 164 -15.14 -15.04 10.07
C LYS A 164 -16.30 -15.84 10.62
N ARG A 165 -16.52 -15.80 11.95
CA ARG A 165 -17.68 -16.45 12.59
C ARG A 165 -19.01 -15.82 12.18
N HIS A 166 -19.09 -14.49 12.08
CA HIS A 166 -20.32 -13.79 11.70
C HIS A 166 -20.66 -13.98 10.21
N MET A 167 -19.65 -13.97 9.31
CA MET A 167 -19.82 -14.36 7.91
C MET A 167 -20.44 -15.75 7.76
N PHE A 168 -20.03 -16.67 8.65
CA PHE A 168 -20.54 -18.03 8.65
C PHE A 168 -21.97 -18.14 9.20
N LEU A 169 -22.45 -17.15 9.99
CA LEU A 169 -23.69 -17.24 10.76
C LEU A 169 -24.81 -16.30 10.31
N SER A 170 -24.52 -15.10 9.81
CA SER A 170 -25.54 -14.04 9.63
C SER A 170 -25.45 -13.24 8.33
N GLY A 171 -24.44 -13.48 7.47
CA GLY A 171 -24.37 -12.91 6.12
C GLY A 171 -24.06 -11.41 6.01
N ASP A 172 -24.52 -10.56 6.94
CA ASP A 172 -24.32 -9.11 6.89
C ASP A 172 -23.13 -8.65 7.74
N VAL A 173 -21.97 -8.62 7.09
CA VAL A 173 -20.69 -8.13 7.64
C VAL A 173 -20.66 -6.60 7.74
N SER A 174 -21.44 -5.91 6.91
CA SER A 174 -21.39 -4.45 6.76
C SER A 174 -21.83 -3.76 8.05
N GLU A 175 -22.91 -4.24 8.67
CA GLU A 175 -23.45 -3.67 9.91
C GLU A 175 -22.48 -3.80 11.09
N TYR A 176 -21.83 -4.97 11.24
CA TYR A 176 -20.85 -5.21 12.31
C TYR A 176 -19.58 -4.36 12.13
N LEU A 177 -19.12 -4.18 10.89
CA LEU A 177 -18.00 -3.29 10.58
C LEU A 177 -18.35 -1.84 10.91
N GLN A 178 -19.51 -1.35 10.49
CA GLN A 178 -19.96 0.01 10.81
C GLN A 178 -20.05 0.25 12.33
N LYS A 179 -20.57 -0.71 13.10
CA LYS A 179 -20.61 -0.66 14.57
C LYS A 179 -19.21 -0.65 15.19
N SER A 180 -18.30 -1.48 14.69
CA SER A 180 -16.91 -1.55 15.20
C SER A 180 -16.10 -0.28 14.92
N ILE A 181 -16.43 0.42 13.83
CA ILE A 181 -15.74 1.63 13.38
C ILE A 181 -16.26 2.87 14.10
N LYS A 182 -17.58 2.96 14.38
CA LYS A 182 -18.13 4.01 15.27
C LYS A 182 -17.45 4.05 16.64
N VAL A 183 -16.92 2.93 17.11
CA VAL A 183 -16.26 2.80 18.42
C VAL A 183 -14.76 3.09 18.36
N GLY A 184 -14.18 3.35 17.18
CA GLY A 184 -12.73 3.51 17.01
C GLY A 184 -12.30 4.79 16.30
N LYS A 185 -11.35 5.54 16.91
CA LYS A 185 -10.58 6.61 16.23
C LYS A 185 -9.99 6.08 14.91
N ARG A 186 -9.95 6.91 13.85
CA ARG A 186 -9.40 6.67 12.48
C ARG A 186 -8.16 5.76 12.42
N TYR A 187 -7.29 5.85 13.44
CA TYR A 187 -6.14 4.96 13.63
C TYR A 187 -6.48 3.46 13.69
N ILE A 188 -7.55 3.06 14.39
CA ILE A 188 -7.98 1.65 14.54
C ILE A 188 -8.47 1.08 13.22
N PHE A 189 -9.10 1.93 12.41
CA PHE A 189 -9.58 1.58 11.09
C PHE A 189 -8.42 1.26 10.14
N ASP A 190 -7.37 2.08 10.16
CA ASP A 190 -6.17 1.80 9.38
C ASP A 190 -5.57 0.45 9.72
N PHE A 191 -5.59 0.01 10.99
CA PHE A 191 -5.15 -1.33 11.45
C PHE A 191 -6.09 -2.46 11.01
N LEU A 192 -7.41 -2.25 11.11
CA LEU A 192 -8.41 -3.26 10.73
C LEU A 192 -8.35 -3.60 9.25
N LEU A 193 -8.16 -2.59 8.40
CA LEU A 193 -7.95 -2.76 6.96
C LEU A 193 -6.70 -3.61 6.67
N GLN A 194 -5.66 -3.51 7.51
CA GLN A 194 -4.39 -4.24 7.31
C GLN A 194 -4.55 -5.71 7.53
N ASP A 195 -5.20 -6.07 8.62
CA ASP A 195 -5.38 -7.47 8.96
C ASP A 195 -6.46 -8.12 8.11
N ILE A 196 -7.45 -7.36 7.61
CA ILE A 196 -8.48 -7.90 6.71
C ILE A 196 -7.92 -8.20 5.31
N ILE A 197 -7.08 -7.32 4.72
CA ILE A 197 -6.37 -7.66 3.47
C ILE A 197 -5.51 -8.92 3.66
N LEU A 198 -4.80 -9.01 4.78
CA LEU A 198 -3.95 -10.14 5.11
C LEU A 198 -4.70 -11.39 5.56
N THR A 199 -6.03 -11.35 5.63
CA THR A 199 -6.86 -12.51 5.98
C THR A 199 -7.94 -12.77 4.95
N ASP A 200 -7.97 -11.98 3.87
CA ASP A 200 -8.82 -12.19 2.73
C ASP A 200 -8.31 -13.39 1.93
N ILE A 201 -9.11 -14.46 1.95
CA ILE A 201 -8.78 -15.74 1.32
C ILE A 201 -8.47 -15.56 -0.16
N ASP A 202 -9.16 -14.63 -0.84
CA ASP A 202 -9.02 -14.42 -2.28
C ASP A 202 -7.64 -13.91 -2.62
N ILE A 203 -7.09 -12.99 -1.81
CA ILE A 203 -5.75 -12.40 -2.02
C ILE A 203 -4.64 -13.45 -1.90
N PHE A 204 -4.81 -14.49 -1.07
CA PHE A 204 -3.81 -15.56 -0.95
C PHE A 204 -3.82 -16.53 -2.13
N HIS A 205 -4.95 -16.66 -2.82
CA HIS A 205 -5.11 -17.54 -3.99
C HIS A 205 -4.63 -16.91 -5.30
N LEU A 206 -4.40 -15.59 -5.34
CA LEU A 206 -3.85 -14.90 -6.51
C LEU A 206 -2.40 -15.35 -6.77
N LYS A 207 -2.10 -15.68 -8.04
CA LYS A 207 -0.82 -16.32 -8.43
C LYS A 207 0.06 -15.45 -9.33
N SER A 208 -0.52 -14.43 -9.95
CA SER A 208 0.19 -13.57 -10.91
C SER A 208 -0.09 -12.09 -10.67
N TYR A 209 0.77 -11.21 -11.17
CA TYR A 209 0.54 -9.77 -11.17
C TYR A 209 -0.82 -9.42 -11.79
N ASP A 210 -1.18 -10.04 -12.92
CA ASP A 210 -2.47 -9.83 -13.57
C ASP A 210 -3.66 -10.25 -12.69
N ASP A 211 -3.52 -11.29 -11.86
CA ASP A 211 -4.55 -11.65 -10.88
C ASP A 211 -4.74 -10.56 -9.84
N PHE A 212 -3.64 -10.01 -9.29
CA PHE A 212 -3.70 -8.89 -8.35
C PHE A 212 -4.32 -7.64 -8.96
N LYS A 213 -3.93 -7.29 -10.20
CA LYS A 213 -4.47 -6.14 -10.93
C LYS A 213 -5.96 -6.30 -11.20
N ASN A 214 -6.38 -7.46 -11.70
CA ASN A 214 -7.78 -7.74 -11.98
C ASN A 214 -8.62 -7.78 -10.69
N TYR A 215 -8.11 -8.38 -9.62
CA TYR A 215 -8.77 -8.36 -8.31
C TYR A 215 -8.95 -6.93 -7.81
N LEU A 216 -7.88 -6.12 -7.80
CA LEU A 216 -7.91 -4.71 -7.39
C LEU A 216 -8.98 -3.94 -8.16
N PHE A 217 -9.02 -4.07 -9.48
CA PHE A 217 -9.99 -3.34 -10.30
C PHE A 217 -11.41 -3.91 -10.23
N SER A 218 -11.59 -5.12 -9.72
CA SER A 218 -12.91 -5.67 -9.41
C SER A 218 -13.52 -4.99 -8.19
N LEU A 219 -12.70 -4.49 -7.25
CA LEU A 219 -13.17 -3.84 -6.03
C LEU A 219 -14.05 -2.63 -6.39
N PRO A 220 -15.22 -2.44 -5.76
CA PRO A 220 -16.19 -1.43 -6.17
C PRO A 220 -15.62 0.00 -6.29
N ILE A 221 -14.71 0.36 -5.39
CA ILE A 221 -14.07 1.68 -5.36
C ILE A 221 -13.15 1.92 -6.56
N TYR A 222 -12.42 0.90 -6.99
CA TYR A 222 -11.54 0.95 -8.16
C TYR A 222 -12.33 0.75 -9.46
N ASN A 223 -13.29 -0.17 -9.48
CA ASN A 223 -14.11 -0.46 -10.65
C ASN A 223 -14.87 0.79 -11.14
N LYS A 224 -15.38 1.62 -10.22
CA LYS A 224 -16.04 2.89 -10.58
C LYS A 224 -15.11 3.81 -11.39
N ARG A 225 -13.81 3.83 -11.06
CA ARG A 225 -12.81 4.70 -11.67
C ARG A 225 -12.19 4.10 -12.94
N TYR A 226 -11.92 2.79 -12.94
CA TYR A 226 -11.10 2.14 -13.98
C TYR A 226 -11.86 1.18 -14.89
N ARG A 227 -13.12 0.83 -14.56
CA ARG A 227 -14.00 -0.06 -15.34
C ARG A 227 -13.31 -1.37 -15.76
N ALA A 228 -13.14 -2.29 -14.82
CA ALA A 228 -12.44 -3.55 -15.07
C ALA A 228 -13.09 -4.38 -16.18
N SER A 229 -12.27 -4.92 -17.09
CA SER A 229 -12.69 -5.84 -18.15
C SER A 229 -12.96 -7.26 -17.61
N LYS A 230 -12.10 -7.76 -16.72
CA LYS A 230 -12.26 -9.03 -16.00
C LYS A 230 -12.67 -8.73 -14.56
N LYS A 231 -13.76 -9.35 -14.11
CA LYS A 231 -14.28 -9.18 -12.75
C LYS A 231 -14.09 -10.47 -11.95
N TYR A 232 -13.44 -10.34 -10.81
CA TYR A 232 -13.43 -11.37 -9.78
C TYR A 232 -14.81 -11.40 -9.09
N ASP A 233 -15.26 -12.60 -8.74
CA ASP A 233 -16.40 -12.76 -7.85
C ASP A 233 -15.98 -12.36 -6.43
N LEU A 234 -16.48 -11.22 -5.97
CA LEU A 234 -16.14 -10.64 -4.67
C LEU A 234 -17.14 -11.03 -3.58
N THR A 235 -18.07 -11.97 -3.86
CA THR A 235 -19.13 -12.37 -2.92
C THR A 235 -18.56 -12.91 -1.59
N LEU A 236 -17.38 -13.53 -1.64
CA LEU A 236 -16.67 -14.04 -0.46
C LEU A 236 -15.56 -13.12 0.06
N SER A 237 -15.18 -12.08 -0.71
CA SER A 237 -14.14 -11.15 -0.33
C SER A 237 -14.59 -10.26 0.83
N VAL A 238 -13.97 -10.48 1.99
CA VAL A 238 -14.17 -9.64 3.19
C VAL A 238 -13.66 -8.23 2.93
N TYR A 239 -12.56 -8.12 2.18
CA TYR A 239 -11.96 -6.85 1.82
C TYR A 239 -12.88 -6.01 0.94
N ALA A 240 -13.49 -6.61 -0.08
CA ALA A 240 -14.42 -5.94 -0.98
C ALA A 240 -15.65 -5.42 -0.25
N LYS A 241 -16.29 -6.25 0.59
CA LYS A 241 -17.44 -5.86 1.41
C LYS A 241 -17.11 -4.70 2.33
N LEU A 242 -15.93 -4.76 2.94
CA LEU A 242 -15.46 -3.72 3.82
C LEU A 242 -15.27 -2.40 3.05
N ILE A 243 -14.57 -2.41 1.92
CA ILE A 243 -14.38 -1.24 1.05
C ILE A 243 -15.71 -0.64 0.59
N GLU A 244 -16.70 -1.47 0.23
CA GLU A 244 -18.01 -1.00 -0.21
C GLU A 244 -18.80 -0.31 0.90
N GLY A 245 -18.74 -0.83 2.13
CA GLY A 245 -19.43 -0.28 3.30
C GLY A 245 -19.09 1.18 3.59
N PHE A 246 -17.86 1.63 3.28
CA PHE A 246 -17.44 3.03 3.50
C PHE A 246 -18.02 4.02 2.52
N ARG A 247 -18.49 3.57 1.36
CA ARG A 247 -19.11 4.47 0.38
C ARG A 247 -20.51 4.94 0.83
N LYS A 248 -21.12 4.22 1.77
CA LYS A 248 -22.49 4.47 2.26
C LYS A 248 -22.55 5.28 3.56
N SER A 249 -21.40 5.61 4.17
CA SER A 249 -21.27 6.42 5.39
C SER A 249 -20.79 7.83 5.07
#